data_AF-A0A023AW01-F1
#
_entry.id   AF-A0A023AW01-F1
#
_cell.length_a   1.000
_cell.length_b   1.000
_cell.length_c   1.000
_cell.angle_alpha   90.00
_cell.angle_beta   90.00
_cell.angle_gamma   90.00
#
_symmetry.space_group_name_H-M   'P 1'
#
loop_
_entity.id
_entity.type
_entity.pdbx_description
1 polymer ?
#
loop_
_entity_poly.entity_id
_entity_poly.type
_entity_poly.pdbx_seq_one_letter_code
_entity_poly.pdbx_strand_id
1 'polypeptide(L)'
;MRQGTKLVAITQHRSTVGRRAHLDVETPWSSNCIQQTLKKVTFARPKPEVIVLWGPPGTGKSHTARAVSDDYYVKPAGPWWDGYFGQELVIFDDFYGSEKFCDMLRWLSENPIKVPIKGSMTDLLATKFIITSNVEPERWYPHVENKDALMRRITDIIYMNEVYCPK
;
A
#
# COMPACT_ATOMS: atom_id res chain seq x y z
N MET A 1 41.66 -60.39 65.94
CA MET A 1 40.80 -61.48 65.45
C MET A 1 39.59 -60.86 64.75
N ARG A 2 39.34 -61.27 63.49
CA ARG A 2 38.13 -61.24 62.63
C ARG A 2 37.07 -60.12 62.86
N GLN A 3 36.87 -59.23 61.87
CA GLN A 3 35.78 -59.22 60.85
C GLN A 3 34.38 -58.99 61.47
N GLY A 4 33.45 -58.20 60.95
CA GLY A 4 33.18 -57.74 59.59
C GLY A 4 31.65 -57.87 59.35
N THR A 5 31.01 -56.78 58.95
CA THR A 5 29.81 -56.63 58.08
C THR A 5 28.83 -57.81 57.88
N LYS A 6 27.52 -57.50 57.87
CA LYS A 6 26.73 -57.55 56.61
C LYS A 6 25.32 -56.93 56.71
N LEU A 7 25.01 -56.15 55.67
CA LEU A 7 23.68 -55.73 55.20
C LEU A 7 22.97 -56.89 54.47
N VAL A 8 21.62 -56.91 54.53
CA VAL A 8 20.75 -57.40 53.45
C VAL A 8 19.48 -56.54 53.40
N ALA A 9 19.06 -56.17 52.18
CA ALA A 9 17.95 -55.30 51.82
C ALA A 9 16.61 -56.04 51.68
N ILE A 10 15.47 -55.33 51.84
CA ILE A 10 14.18 -55.68 51.19
C ILE A 10 13.43 -54.39 50.76
N THR A 11 12.74 -54.55 49.63
CA THR A 11 12.16 -53.66 48.62
C THR A 11 10.84 -52.93 48.98
N GLN A 12 10.69 -51.73 48.38
CA GLN A 12 9.50 -50.92 48.03
C GLN A 12 8.32 -50.72 49.00
N HIS A 13 7.97 -49.45 49.25
CA HIS A 13 6.69 -48.90 48.82
C HIS A 13 6.63 -47.36 48.76
N ARG A 14 5.78 -46.88 47.84
CA ARG A 14 5.53 -45.50 47.38
C ARG A 14 5.39 -44.47 48.51
N SER A 15 6.12 -43.36 48.39
CA SER A 15 5.86 -42.11 49.10
C SER A 15 5.25 -41.06 48.16
N THR A 16 4.26 -40.38 48.70
CA THR A 16 3.47 -39.27 48.17
C THR A 16 4.14 -37.91 48.44
N VAL A 17 3.72 -36.88 47.69
CA VAL A 17 3.91 -35.43 47.93
C VAL A 17 5.33 -34.90 47.58
N GLY A 18 5.53 -33.86 46.77
CA GLY A 18 4.64 -32.94 46.08
C GLY A 18 5.42 -32.22 44.95
N ARG A 19 4.79 -32.06 43.79
CA ARG A 19 5.30 -31.22 42.70
C ARG A 19 4.52 -29.91 42.70
N ARG A 20 5.26 -28.81 42.62
CA ARG A 20 4.76 -27.44 42.44
C ARG A 20 3.69 -27.39 41.35
N ALA A 21 2.59 -26.71 41.66
CA ALA A 21 1.53 -26.38 40.73
C ALA A 21 2.11 -25.57 39.56
N HIS A 22 2.09 -26.17 38.37
CA HIS A 22 2.12 -25.43 37.12
C HIS A 22 0.70 -24.87 36.96
N LEU A 23 0.55 -23.54 37.00
CA LEU A 23 -0.71 -22.89 36.64
C LEU A 23 -0.80 -22.95 35.11
N ASP A 24 -1.59 -23.88 34.61
CA ASP A 24 -1.99 -23.92 33.21
C ASP A 24 -2.90 -22.73 32.95
N VAL A 25 -2.33 -21.66 32.40
CA VAL A 25 -3.12 -20.56 31.82
C VAL A 25 -3.64 -21.08 30.49
N GLU A 26 -4.77 -21.78 30.51
CA GLU A 26 -5.56 -22.02 29.30
C GLU A 26 -5.92 -20.65 28.72
N THR A 27 -5.24 -20.25 27.64
CA THR A 27 -5.64 -19.08 26.87
C THR A 27 -6.89 -19.46 26.07
N PRO A 28 -8.04 -18.77 26.25
CA PRO A 28 -9.27 -19.09 25.55
C PRO A 28 -9.24 -18.49 24.14
N TRP A 29 -8.28 -18.91 23.31
CA TRP A 29 -8.34 -18.70 21.87
C TRP A 29 -8.64 -20.06 21.25
N SER A 30 -9.91 -20.44 21.40
CA SER A 30 -10.52 -21.60 20.78
C SER A 30 -10.10 -21.72 19.32
N SER A 31 -9.59 -22.90 18.99
CA SER A 31 -9.24 -23.42 17.67
C SER A 31 -10.41 -23.45 16.69
N ASN A 32 -10.91 -22.28 16.30
CA ASN A 32 -11.68 -22.09 15.08
C ASN A 32 -10.93 -21.07 14.23
N CYS A 33 -9.73 -21.46 13.79
CA CYS A 33 -9.07 -20.83 12.66
C CYS A 33 -10.02 -20.94 11.47
N ILE A 34 -10.65 -19.81 11.17
CA ILE A 34 -11.49 -19.56 10.02
C ILE A 34 -10.85 -20.21 8.78
N GLN A 35 -11.38 -21.34 8.32
CA GLN A 35 -11.05 -21.93 7.01
C GLN A 35 -11.72 -21.12 5.90
N GLN A 36 -11.51 -19.81 5.87
CA GLN A 36 -11.85 -19.03 4.68
C GLN A 36 -10.73 -19.28 3.67
N THR A 37 -10.99 -20.17 2.72
CA THR A 37 -10.15 -20.34 1.55
C THR A 37 -10.00 -18.96 0.89
N LEU A 38 -8.79 -18.40 0.93
CA LEU A 38 -8.50 -17.11 0.31
C LEU A 38 -8.90 -17.17 -1.17
N LYS A 39 -9.94 -16.43 -1.57
CA LYS A 39 -10.27 -16.28 -2.99
C LYS A 39 -9.11 -15.56 -3.68
N LYS A 40 -8.52 -16.18 -4.69
CA LYS A 40 -7.44 -15.61 -5.50
C LYS A 40 -7.95 -14.32 -6.15
N VAL A 41 -7.34 -13.18 -5.83
CA VAL A 41 -7.68 -11.90 -6.46
C VAL A 41 -7.25 -12.00 -7.93
N THR A 42 -8.22 -11.98 -8.84
CA THR A 42 -8.02 -12.32 -10.26
C THR A 42 -7.52 -11.16 -11.11
N PHE A 43 -7.61 -9.92 -10.63
CA PHE A 43 -7.31 -8.73 -11.41
C PHE A 43 -6.08 -8.00 -10.86
N ALA A 44 -4.87 -8.47 -11.18
CA ALA A 44 -3.68 -7.65 -10.98
C ALA A 44 -3.54 -6.70 -12.16
N ARG A 45 -3.34 -5.40 -11.89
CA ARG A 45 -3.02 -4.45 -12.97
C ARG A 45 -1.56 -4.63 -13.38
N PRO A 46 -1.20 -4.37 -14.65
CA PRO A 46 0.22 -4.18 -14.98
C PRO A 46 0.79 -3.05 -14.11
N LYS A 47 2.12 -3.04 -13.93
CA LYS A 47 2.80 -1.92 -13.27
C LYS A 47 2.41 -0.62 -14.01
N PRO A 48 1.80 0.37 -13.34
CA PRO A 48 1.36 1.56 -14.02
C PRO A 48 2.53 2.39 -14.56
N GLU A 49 2.30 3.06 -15.67
CA GLU A 49 3.16 4.12 -16.17
C GLU A 49 2.79 5.43 -15.47
N VAL A 50 3.76 6.12 -14.88
CA VAL A 50 3.52 7.35 -14.13
C VAL A 50 4.46 8.44 -14.62
N ILE A 51 3.90 9.44 -15.29
CA ILE A 51 4.65 10.58 -15.83
C ILE A 51 4.37 11.80 -14.98
N VAL A 52 5.42 12.50 -14.56
CA VAL A 52 5.30 13.81 -13.93
C VAL A 52 5.71 14.89 -14.91
N LEU A 53 4.82 15.85 -15.14
CA LEU A 53 5.11 17.10 -15.84
C LEU A 53 5.21 18.20 -14.78
N TRP A 54 6.38 18.83 -14.63
CA TRP A 54 6.53 19.90 -13.64
C TRP A 54 7.28 21.12 -14.16
N GLY A 55 7.04 22.29 -13.59
CA GLY A 55 7.70 23.54 -13.96
C GLY A 55 6.78 24.76 -13.85
N PRO A 56 7.21 25.96 -14.24
CA PRO A 56 6.44 27.20 -14.06
C PRO A 56 5.02 27.16 -14.66
N PRO A 57 4.07 27.96 -14.17
CA PRO A 57 2.75 28.08 -14.81
C PRO A 57 2.89 28.59 -16.25
N GLY A 58 1.91 28.30 -17.10
CA GLY A 58 1.91 28.74 -18.50
C GLY A 58 2.83 27.95 -19.44
N THR A 59 3.43 26.84 -18.99
CA THR A 59 4.27 25.96 -19.82
C THR A 59 3.52 24.80 -20.49
N GLY A 60 2.19 24.76 -20.39
CA GLY A 60 1.35 23.82 -21.13
C GLY A 60 1.20 22.43 -20.52
N LYS A 61 1.74 22.15 -19.33
CA LYS A 61 1.66 20.83 -18.64
C LYS A 61 0.26 20.20 -18.68
N SER A 62 -0.75 20.96 -18.25
CA SER A 62 -2.15 20.53 -18.17
C SER A 62 -2.76 20.25 -19.55
N HIS A 63 -2.34 21.01 -20.58
CA HIS A 63 -2.76 20.77 -21.96
C HIS A 63 -2.09 19.51 -22.51
N THR A 64 -0.77 19.38 -22.33
CA THR A 64 0.00 18.20 -22.74
C THR A 64 -0.57 16.93 -22.11
N ALA A 65 -0.91 16.94 -20.82
CA ALA A 65 -1.50 15.78 -20.14
C ALA A 65 -2.81 15.31 -20.77
N ARG A 66 -3.70 16.25 -21.13
CA ARG A 66 -5.00 15.95 -21.76
C ARG A 66 -4.87 15.55 -23.23
N ALA A 67 -3.80 15.95 -23.90
CA ALA A 67 -3.55 15.60 -25.30
C ALA A 67 -3.02 14.17 -25.49
N VAL A 68 -2.68 13.44 -24.41
CA VAL A 68 -2.12 12.08 -24.49
C VAL A 68 -3.15 11.03 -24.91
N SER A 69 -4.40 11.19 -24.50
CA SER A 69 -5.49 10.23 -24.75
C SER A 69 -6.81 10.97 -24.74
N ASP A 70 -7.80 10.50 -25.50
CA ASP A 70 -9.19 10.98 -25.40
C ASP A 70 -9.96 10.28 -24.26
N ASP A 71 -9.47 9.13 -23.80
CA ASP A 71 -10.01 8.40 -22.65
C ASP A 71 -9.18 8.70 -21.40
N TYR A 72 -9.51 9.80 -20.74
CA TYR A 72 -8.88 10.19 -19.47
C TYR A 72 -9.90 10.59 -18.41
N TYR A 73 -9.47 10.44 -17.15
CA TYR A 73 -10.17 10.95 -15.98
C TYR A 73 -9.29 11.95 -15.25
N VAL A 74 -9.76 13.20 -15.10
CA VAL A 74 -9.09 14.18 -14.24
C VAL A 74 -9.58 13.98 -12.82
N LYS A 75 -8.68 13.53 -11.94
CA LYS A 75 -8.98 13.27 -10.55
C LYS A 75 -9.12 14.60 -9.79
N PRO A 76 -10.33 14.98 -9.32
CA PRO A 76 -10.49 16.16 -8.47
C PRO A 76 -9.80 15.93 -7.13
N ALA A 77 -9.42 17.00 -6.44
CA ALA A 77 -8.85 16.90 -5.10
C ALA A 77 -9.83 16.24 -4.10
N GLY A 78 -9.29 15.46 -3.17
CA GLY A 78 -10.04 14.85 -2.07
C GLY A 78 -10.33 13.36 -2.32
N PRO A 79 -11.14 12.72 -1.47
CA PRO A 79 -11.20 11.26 -1.47
C PRO A 79 -11.95 10.68 -2.68
N TRP A 80 -12.85 11.45 -3.32
CA TRP A 80 -13.84 10.92 -4.25
C TRP A 80 -13.31 10.75 -5.68
N TRP A 81 -13.80 9.69 -6.33
CA TRP A 81 -13.51 9.34 -7.73
C TRP A 81 -14.77 9.39 -8.60
N ASP A 82 -15.71 10.30 -8.27
CA ASP A 82 -16.97 10.44 -9.01
C ASP A 82 -16.73 10.73 -10.50
N GLY A 83 -17.34 9.94 -11.37
CA GLY A 83 -17.13 10.04 -12.83
C GLY A 83 -15.97 9.18 -13.35
N TYR A 84 -15.24 8.48 -12.48
CA TYR A 84 -14.32 7.43 -12.90
C TYR A 84 -15.11 6.16 -13.28
N PHE A 85 -15.02 5.78 -14.55
CA PHE A 85 -15.70 4.63 -15.14
C PHE A 85 -14.72 3.58 -15.66
N GLY A 86 -13.47 3.61 -15.19
CA GLY A 86 -12.43 2.67 -15.62
C GLY A 86 -11.51 3.22 -16.72
N GLN A 87 -11.45 4.54 -16.89
CA GLN A 87 -10.57 5.19 -17.87
C GLN A 87 -9.12 4.72 -17.69
N GLU A 88 -8.43 4.52 -18.81
CA GLU A 88 -7.06 4.02 -18.84
C GLU A 88 -6.07 5.02 -18.23
N LEU A 89 -6.27 6.31 -18.55
CA LEU A 89 -5.43 7.42 -18.09
C LEU A 89 -6.11 8.20 -16.96
N VAL A 90 -5.39 8.38 -15.86
CA VAL A 90 -5.79 9.29 -14.77
C VAL A 90 -4.84 10.48 -14.70
N ILE A 91 -5.39 11.68 -14.66
CA ILE A 91 -4.64 12.93 -14.56
C ILE A 91 -4.84 13.54 -13.17
N PHE A 92 -3.75 13.75 -12.45
CA PHE A 92 -3.71 14.60 -11.27
C PHE A 92 -3.22 15.99 -11.70
N ASP A 93 -4.15 16.91 -11.92
CA ASP A 93 -3.83 18.25 -12.41
C ASP A 93 -3.52 19.21 -11.25
N ASP A 94 -2.46 20.00 -11.40
CA ASP A 94 -2.00 21.01 -10.43
C ASP A 94 -1.78 20.44 -9.02
N PHE A 95 -0.99 19.36 -8.97
CA PHE A 95 -0.77 18.56 -7.77
C PHE A 95 0.32 19.14 -6.86
N TYR A 96 0.03 19.28 -5.57
CA TYR A 96 0.97 19.75 -4.54
C TYR A 96 0.96 18.85 -3.28
N GLY A 97 0.71 17.56 -3.43
CA GLY A 97 0.53 16.66 -2.28
C GLY A 97 -0.81 16.82 -1.58
N SER A 98 -1.85 17.22 -2.33
CA SER A 98 -3.22 17.37 -1.81
C SER A 98 -3.86 16.04 -1.37
N GLU A 99 -3.37 14.93 -1.92
CA GLU A 99 -3.84 13.57 -1.62
C GLU A 99 -2.99 12.94 -0.52
N LYS A 100 -3.55 11.97 0.21
CA LYS A 100 -2.78 11.28 1.25
C LYS A 100 -1.64 10.48 0.62
N PHE A 101 -0.45 10.54 1.22
CA PHE A 101 0.73 9.80 0.75
C PHE A 101 0.44 8.31 0.56
N CYS A 102 -0.20 7.67 1.55
CA CYS A 102 -0.58 6.25 1.47
C CYS A 102 -1.54 5.94 0.30
N ASP A 103 -2.48 6.85 0.00
CA ASP A 103 -3.43 6.63 -1.09
C ASP A 103 -2.73 6.79 -2.45
N MET A 104 -1.84 7.77 -2.60
CA MET A 104 -1.00 7.87 -3.81
C MET A 104 -0.17 6.61 -4.05
N LEU A 105 0.48 6.06 -3.01
CA LEU A 105 1.26 4.82 -3.15
C LEU A 105 0.39 3.62 -3.57
N ARG A 106 -0.87 3.58 -3.12
CA ARG A 106 -1.83 2.52 -3.49
C ARG A 106 -2.29 2.70 -4.93
N TRP A 107 -2.71 3.89 -5.33
CA TRP A 107 -3.20 4.18 -6.68
C TRP A 107 -2.15 3.88 -7.75
N LEU A 108 -0.90 4.29 -7.49
CA LEU A 108 0.24 4.10 -8.39
C LEU A 108 0.92 2.72 -8.26
N SER A 109 0.21 1.69 -7.78
CA SER A 109 0.73 0.31 -7.67
C SER A 109 0.00 -0.66 -8.60
N GLU A 110 0.59 -1.81 -8.86
CA GLU A 110 -0.01 -2.93 -9.59
C GLU A 110 -1.17 -3.63 -8.84
N ASN A 111 -1.37 -3.28 -7.56
CA ASN A 111 -2.34 -3.97 -6.73
C ASN A 111 -3.79 -3.68 -7.19
N PRO A 112 -4.65 -4.71 -7.22
CA PRO A 112 -6.09 -4.52 -7.31
C PRO A 112 -6.59 -3.70 -6.13
N ILE A 113 -7.17 -2.55 -6.42
CA ILE A 113 -7.76 -1.68 -5.41
C ILE A 113 -9.08 -1.10 -5.90
N LYS A 114 -9.94 -0.78 -4.94
CA LYS A 114 -11.15 0.00 -5.18
C LYS A 114 -10.95 1.43 -4.74
N VAL A 115 -11.59 2.35 -5.46
CA VAL A 115 -11.62 3.78 -5.16
C VAL A 115 -13.07 4.21 -4.83
N PRO A 116 -13.25 5.12 -3.88
CA PRO A 116 -14.58 5.50 -3.42
C PRO A 116 -15.25 6.44 -4.41
N ILE A 117 -16.50 6.14 -4.73
CA ILE A 117 -17.43 7.01 -5.45
C ILE A 117 -18.63 7.26 -4.54
N LYS A 118 -19.45 8.28 -4.81
CA LYS A 118 -20.61 8.54 -3.96
C LYS A 118 -21.54 7.34 -3.90
N GLY A 119 -21.77 6.84 -2.69
CA GLY A 119 -22.65 5.70 -2.40
C GLY A 119 -22.11 4.32 -2.80
N SER A 120 -20.88 4.21 -3.31
CA SER A 120 -20.31 2.92 -3.71
C SER A 120 -18.78 2.95 -3.78
N MET A 121 -18.18 1.91 -4.35
CA MET A 121 -16.77 1.78 -4.65
C MET A 121 -16.63 1.19 -6.05
N THR A 122 -15.67 1.66 -6.84
CA THR A 122 -15.37 1.11 -8.17
C THR A 122 -13.93 0.61 -8.23
N ASP A 123 -13.64 -0.34 -9.11
CA ASP A 123 -12.27 -0.83 -9.31
C ASP A 123 -11.42 0.24 -10.02
N LEU A 124 -10.23 0.52 -9.52
CA LEU A 124 -9.26 1.35 -10.23
C LEU A 124 -8.60 0.50 -11.31
N LEU A 125 -8.92 0.75 -12.57
CA LEU A 125 -8.41 0.00 -13.74
C LEU A 125 -7.26 0.72 -14.45
N ALA A 126 -7.04 2.00 -14.13
CA ALA A 126 -6.07 2.86 -14.80
C ALA A 126 -4.67 2.25 -14.82
N THR A 127 -4.04 2.30 -15.99
CA THR A 127 -2.68 1.80 -16.22
C THR A 127 -1.70 2.95 -16.45
N LYS A 128 -2.19 4.16 -16.72
CA LYS A 128 -1.39 5.37 -16.94
C LYS A 128 -1.81 6.48 -15.99
N PHE A 129 -0.82 7.19 -15.48
CA PHE A 129 -1.01 8.34 -14.61
C PHE A 129 -0.16 9.50 -15.09
N ILE A 130 -0.77 10.67 -15.24
CA ILE A 130 -0.03 11.91 -15.48
C ILE A 130 -0.28 12.84 -14.30
N ILE A 131 0.80 13.36 -13.72
CA ILE A 131 0.75 14.31 -12.62
C ILE A 131 1.35 15.61 -13.12
N THR A 132 0.58 16.69 -13.11
CA THR A 132 1.09 18.03 -13.42
C THR A 132 1.33 18.80 -12.13
N SER A 133 2.41 19.59 -12.05
CA SER A 133 2.70 20.38 -10.85
C SER A 133 3.55 21.62 -11.18
N ASN A 134 3.41 22.70 -10.41
CA ASN A 134 4.39 23.80 -10.47
C ASN A 134 5.62 23.59 -9.57
N VAL A 135 5.63 22.52 -8.76
CA VAL A 135 6.75 22.17 -7.90
C VAL A 135 7.24 20.76 -8.23
N GLU A 136 8.51 20.49 -7.94
CA GLU A 136 9.11 19.17 -8.15
C GLU A 136 8.50 18.11 -7.20
N PRO A 137 8.43 16.83 -7.62
CA PRO A 137 7.86 15.73 -6.83
C PRO A 137 8.37 15.58 -5.40
N GLU A 138 9.66 15.85 -5.20
CA GLU A 138 10.32 15.73 -3.90
C GLU A 138 9.72 16.68 -2.84
N ARG A 139 9.07 17.77 -3.29
CA ARG A 139 8.44 18.78 -2.43
C ARG A 139 6.97 18.52 -2.11
N TRP A 140 6.30 17.56 -2.76
CA TRP A 140 4.87 17.33 -2.55
C TRP A 140 4.51 16.92 -1.13
N TYR A 141 5.40 16.16 -0.47
CA TYR A 141 5.16 15.61 0.87
C TYR A 141 6.25 16.05 1.86
N PRO A 142 6.26 17.32 2.28
CA PRO A 142 7.35 17.87 3.10
C PRO A 142 7.49 17.18 4.47
N HIS A 143 6.43 16.54 4.98
CA HIS A 143 6.42 15.84 6.27
C HIS A 143 6.78 14.35 6.18
N VAL A 144 7.07 13.84 4.99
CA VAL A 144 7.48 12.44 4.78
C VAL A 144 8.98 12.41 4.55
N GLU A 145 9.72 11.80 5.49
CA GLU A 145 11.18 11.71 5.44
C GLU A 145 11.66 10.85 4.25
N ASN A 146 11.10 9.65 4.09
CA ASN A 146 11.47 8.74 3.00
C ASN A 146 10.36 8.71 1.93
N LYS A 147 10.70 9.22 0.74
CA LYS A 147 9.82 9.23 -0.44
C LYS A 147 10.18 8.18 -1.49
N ASP A 148 11.15 7.30 -1.22
CA ASP A 148 11.64 6.28 -2.17
C ASP A 148 10.50 5.40 -2.71
N ALA A 149 9.52 5.11 -1.86
CA ALA A 149 8.33 4.37 -2.25
C ALA A 149 7.52 5.06 -3.35
N LEU A 150 7.39 6.39 -3.30
CA LEU A 150 6.73 7.17 -4.35
C LEU A 150 7.64 7.30 -5.56
N MET A 151 8.90 7.68 -5.34
CA MET A 151 9.86 7.95 -6.41
C MET A 151 10.09 6.73 -7.31
N ARG A 152 10.17 5.50 -6.76
CA ARG A 152 10.31 4.27 -7.56
C ARG A 152 9.09 3.90 -8.42
N ARG A 153 7.93 4.54 -8.18
CA ARG A 153 6.69 4.35 -8.95
C ARG A 153 6.56 5.38 -10.07
N ILE A 154 7.28 6.50 -9.98
CA ILE A 154 7.35 7.48 -11.06
C ILE A 154 8.23 6.89 -12.16
N THR A 155 7.68 6.77 -13.37
CA THR A 155 8.40 6.29 -14.55
C THR A 155 9.31 7.38 -15.10
N ASP A 156 8.76 8.59 -15.30
CA ASP A 156 9.48 9.71 -15.88
C ASP A 156 9.11 11.03 -15.19
N ILE A 157 10.11 11.90 -15.06
CA ILE A 157 9.96 13.27 -14.53
C ILE A 157 10.45 14.23 -15.60
N ILE A 158 9.52 15.01 -16.16
CA ILE A 158 9.76 15.92 -17.27
C ILE A 158 9.61 17.36 -16.75
N TYR A 159 10.70 18.12 -16.82
CA TYR A 159 10.69 19.54 -16.52
C TYR A 159 10.28 20.35 -17.75
N MET A 160 9.23 21.17 -17.61
CA MET A 160 8.68 22.02 -18.66
C MET A 160 8.92 23.49 -18.31
N ASN A 161 9.81 24.15 -19.05
CA ASN A 161 10.19 25.56 -18.86
C ASN A 161 9.83 26.46 -20.05
N GLU A 162 9.47 25.89 -21.19
CA GLU A 162 9.08 26.66 -22.37
C GLU A 162 7.65 27.17 -22.24
N VAL A 163 7.44 28.44 -22.58
CA VAL A 163 6.11 29.06 -22.57
C VAL A 163 5.25 28.37 -23.62
N TYR A 164 4.10 27.89 -23.21
CA TYR A 164 3.14 27.27 -24.11
C TYR A 164 2.43 28.36 -24.92
N CYS A 165 2.62 28.32 -26.24
CA CYS A 165 1.87 29.11 -27.19
C CYS A 165 0.86 28.19 -27.91
N PRO A 166 -0.45 28.36 -27.71
CA PRO A 166 -1.44 27.58 -28.44
C PRO A 166 -1.29 27.86 -29.95
N LYS A 167 -1.21 26.79 -30.74
CA LYS A 167 -1.16 26.86 -32.21
C LYS A 167 -2.56 26.95 -32.79
#